data_AF-A0A7L9EHR6-F1
#
_entry.id   AF-A0A7L9EHR6-F1
#
_cell.length_a   1.000
_cell.length_b   1.000
_cell.length_c   1.000
_cell.angle_alpha   90.00
_cell.angle_beta   90.00
_cell.angle_gamma   90.00
#
_symmetry.space_group_name_H-M   'P 1'
#
loop_
_entity.id
_entity.type
_entity.pdbx_description
1 polymer ?
#
loop_
_entity_poly.entity_id
_entity_poly.type
_entity_poly.pdbx_seq_one_letter_code
_entity_poly.pdbx_strand_id
1 'polypeptide(L)'
;MVELVGELAERKVGLQSLNDPIDTTHAQGRLVFNLFASLAEFERELIRERTQAGLSAARARGRIGGRPKGLPAKAEATAMAAETLYREGRLSVSAIGEKLHISKSTLYSYLRHRGVEIGAYQKSARSRDQQPSAASPAEPPAAERVATVTLRLAVVNNSKFVRGRKRATENIERYCLEPYGMKRLDAGHYELTIPYRSDDELDKSVHDLLTEISQEADMRNCFVEMGAWEEDTEKRW
;
A
#
# COMPACT_ATOMS: atom_id res chain seq x y z
N MET A 1 11.97 -26.37 14.93
CA MET A 1 12.91 -27.12 15.78
C MET A 1 13.73 -28.09 14.95
N VAL A 2 13.11 -28.95 14.12
CA VAL A 2 13.84 -29.83 13.17
C VAL A 2 14.79 -29.04 12.26
N GLU A 3 14.30 -27.93 11.67
CA GLU A 3 15.12 -27.02 10.84
C GLU A 3 16.35 -26.50 11.59
N LEU A 4 16.17 -25.97 12.80
CA LEU A 4 17.26 -25.43 13.63
C LEU A 4 18.33 -26.48 13.94
N VAL A 5 17.95 -27.72 14.23
CA VAL A 5 18.93 -28.79 14.52
C VAL A 5 19.65 -29.24 13.26
N GLY A 6 18.98 -29.23 12.10
CA GLY A 6 19.62 -29.43 10.80
C GLY A 6 20.72 -28.39 10.53
N GLU A 7 20.41 -27.11 10.76
CA GLU A 7 21.38 -26.02 10.61
C GLU A 7 22.59 -26.15 11.54
N LEU A 8 22.37 -26.60 12.78
CA LEU A 8 23.47 -26.85 13.74
C LEU A 8 24.35 -28.01 13.27
N ALA A 9 23.76 -29.08 12.73
CA ALA A 9 24.49 -30.22 12.20
C ALA A 9 25.39 -29.83 11.00
N GLU A 10 24.89 -29.00 10.07
CA GLU A 10 25.68 -28.46 8.95
C GLU A 10 26.90 -27.66 9.45
N ARG A 11 26.73 -26.95 10.56
CA ARG A 11 27.79 -26.18 11.23
C ARG A 11 28.69 -27.03 12.13
N LYS A 12 28.50 -28.36 12.16
CA LYS A 12 29.21 -29.31 13.02
C LYS A 12 29.05 -29.02 14.52
N VAL A 13 27.90 -28.47 14.91
CA VAL A 13 27.51 -28.19 16.30
C VAL A 13 26.52 -29.26 16.76
N GLY A 14 26.79 -29.88 17.92
CA GLY A 14 25.86 -30.83 18.55
C GLY A 14 24.90 -30.15 19.52
N LEU A 15 23.64 -30.56 19.47
CA LEU A 15 22.61 -30.27 20.47
C LEU A 15 22.61 -31.34 21.56
N GLN A 16 22.69 -30.92 22.83
CA GLN A 16 22.47 -31.76 24.01
C GLN A 16 21.34 -31.14 24.84
N SER A 17 20.28 -31.90 25.10
CA SER A 17 19.26 -31.52 26.09
C SER A 17 19.75 -31.90 27.48
N LEU A 18 19.54 -31.02 28.46
CA LEU A 18 19.90 -31.26 29.86
C LEU A 18 18.83 -32.08 30.59
N ASN A 19 17.57 -31.97 30.13
CA ASN A 19 16.42 -32.60 30.78
C ASN A 19 15.89 -33.81 29.98
N ASP A 20 16.18 -33.87 28.69
CA ASP A 20 15.77 -34.98 27.81
C ASP A 20 16.99 -35.82 27.42
N PRO A 21 16.83 -37.13 27.15
CA PRO A 21 17.92 -38.00 26.71
C PRO A 21 18.26 -37.79 25.22
N ILE A 22 18.41 -36.53 24.80
CA ILE A 22 18.72 -36.14 23.42
C ILE A 22 20.12 -35.55 23.40
N ASP A 23 21.06 -36.28 22.80
CA ASP A 23 22.42 -35.83 22.57
C ASP A 23 22.88 -36.16 21.15
N THR A 24 22.90 -35.16 20.29
CA THR A 24 23.26 -35.29 18.87
C THR A 24 24.76 -35.23 18.61
N THR A 25 25.60 -35.10 19.65
CA THR A 25 27.07 -35.19 19.50
C THR A 25 27.51 -36.62 19.13
N HIS A 26 26.74 -37.62 19.52
CA HIS A 26 26.98 -39.04 19.25
C HIS A 26 26.13 -39.59 18.10
N ALA A 27 26.60 -40.66 17.44
CA ALA A 27 25.89 -41.27 16.31
C ALA A 27 24.52 -41.85 16.70
N GLN A 28 24.40 -42.45 17.89
CA GLN A 28 23.13 -43.03 18.35
C GLN A 28 22.10 -41.94 18.66
N GLY A 29 22.51 -40.83 19.28
CA GLY A 29 21.57 -39.75 19.59
C GLY A 29 21.13 -38.95 18.36
N ARG A 30 21.96 -38.86 17.31
CA ARG A 30 21.51 -38.37 15.99
C ARG A 30 20.44 -39.26 15.37
N LEU A 31 20.59 -40.58 15.45
CA LEU A 31 19.58 -41.52 14.93
C LEU A 31 18.24 -41.35 15.67
N VAL A 32 18.28 -41.34 17.01
CA VAL A 32 17.08 -41.18 17.84
C VAL A 32 16.41 -39.82 17.58
N PHE A 33 17.21 -38.75 17.48
CA PHE A 33 16.69 -37.43 17.13
C PHE A 33 15.98 -37.43 15.77
N ASN A 34 16.60 -38.01 14.73
CA ASN A 34 16.01 -38.07 13.40
C ASN A 34 14.70 -38.87 13.36
N LEU A 35 14.60 -39.94 14.15
CA LEU A 35 13.35 -40.70 14.30
C LEU A 35 12.25 -39.84 14.92
N PHE A 36 12.55 -39.11 16.00
CA PHE A 36 11.59 -38.19 16.61
C PHE A 36 11.22 -37.01 15.71
N ALA A 37 12.18 -36.49 14.94
CA ALA A 37 11.91 -35.47 13.93
C ALA A 37 10.93 -35.97 12.87
N SER A 38 11.16 -37.18 12.35
CA SER A 38 10.28 -37.82 11.37
C SER A 38 8.87 -38.07 11.94
N LEU A 39 8.79 -38.51 13.20
CA LEU A 39 7.51 -38.71 13.88
C LEU A 39 6.75 -37.40 14.06
N ALA A 40 7.44 -36.32 14.47
CA ALA A 40 6.82 -35.01 14.63
C ALA A 40 6.32 -34.43 13.29
N GLU A 41 7.02 -34.68 12.19
CA GLU A 41 6.56 -34.32 10.84
C GLU A 41 5.31 -35.09 10.45
N PHE A 42 5.29 -36.41 10.68
CA PHE A 42 4.13 -37.26 10.45
C PHE A 42 2.90 -36.80 11.26
N GLU A 43 3.06 -36.48 12.55
CA GLU A 43 1.97 -35.97 13.38
C GLU A 43 1.43 -34.63 12.85
N ARG A 44 2.31 -33.73 12.41
CA ARG A 44 1.92 -32.45 11.80
C ARG A 44 1.12 -32.66 10.52
N GLU A 45 1.52 -33.62 9.70
CA GLU A 45 0.80 -33.98 8.48
C GLU A 45 -0.59 -34.54 8.79
N LEU A 46 -0.71 -35.48 9.74
CA LEU A 46 -1.99 -36.00 10.19
C LEU A 46 -2.93 -34.91 10.73
N ILE A 47 -2.42 -33.95 11.50
CA ILE A 47 -3.21 -32.81 11.99
C ILE A 47 -3.72 -31.98 10.81
N ARG A 48 -2.88 -31.74 9.80
CA ARG A 48 -3.23 -30.98 8.60
C ARG A 48 -4.31 -31.70 7.80
N GLU A 49 -4.16 -33.00 7.56
CA GLU A 49 -5.16 -33.82 6.88
C GLU A 49 -6.51 -33.78 7.59
N ARG A 50 -6.52 -34.01 8.91
CA ARG A 50 -7.74 -33.96 9.72
C ARG A 50 -8.40 -32.59 9.68
N THR A 51 -7.61 -31.52 9.72
CA THR A 51 -8.11 -30.14 9.62
C THR A 51 -8.74 -29.88 8.25
N GLN A 52 -8.11 -30.34 7.18
CA GLN A 52 -8.64 -30.20 5.82
C GLN A 52 -9.94 -30.98 5.63
N ALA A 53 -10.00 -32.21 6.14
CA ALA A 53 -11.22 -33.02 6.13
C ALA A 53 -12.35 -32.36 6.93
N GLY A 54 -12.04 -31.77 8.09
CA GLY A 54 -13.01 -31.01 8.88
C GLY A 54 -13.52 -29.77 8.13
N LEU A 55 -12.63 -29.02 7.49
CA LEU A 55 -12.97 -27.84 6.69
C LEU A 55 -13.80 -28.20 5.44
N SER A 56 -13.48 -29.29 4.74
CA SER A 56 -14.24 -29.74 3.57
C SER A 56 -15.65 -30.18 3.98
N ALA A 57 -15.77 -30.97 5.06
CA ALA A 57 -17.07 -31.37 5.60
C ALA A 57 -17.91 -30.17 6.07
N ALA A 58 -17.29 -29.17 6.71
CA ALA A 58 -17.97 -27.94 7.10
C ALA A 58 -18.45 -27.12 5.89
N ARG A 59 -17.64 -27.01 4.84
CA ARG A 59 -18.03 -26.35 3.58
C ARG A 59 -19.18 -27.09 2.88
N ALA A 60 -19.16 -28.42 2.86
CA ALA A 60 -20.24 -29.24 2.30
C ALA A 60 -21.58 -29.01 3.02
N ARG A 61 -21.54 -28.72 4.33
CA ARG A 61 -22.72 -28.29 5.12
C ARG A 61 -23.11 -26.81 4.91
N GLY A 62 -22.48 -26.10 3.98
CA GLY A 62 -22.78 -24.70 3.67
C GLY A 62 -22.06 -23.67 4.55
N ARG A 63 -21.13 -24.06 5.43
CA ARG A 63 -20.35 -23.08 6.21
C ARG A 63 -19.35 -22.36 5.31
N ILE A 64 -19.54 -21.05 5.15
CA ILE A 64 -18.57 -20.16 4.51
C ILE A 64 -17.60 -19.67 5.59
N GLY A 65 -16.36 -20.18 5.56
CA GLY A 65 -15.30 -19.75 6.48
C GLY A 65 -14.76 -18.35 6.17
N GLY A 66 -13.81 -17.89 6.98
CA GLY A 66 -13.18 -16.56 6.83
C GLY A 66 -13.92 -15.44 7.56
N ARG A 67 -13.45 -14.21 7.39
CA ARG A 67 -14.08 -13.01 7.97
C ARG A 67 -15.43 -12.77 7.28
N PRO A 68 -16.53 -12.56 8.03
CA PRO A 68 -17.82 -12.21 7.43
C PRO A 68 -17.70 -11.01 6.50
N LYS A 69 -18.35 -11.09 5.34
CA LYS A 69 -18.41 -9.99 4.37
C LYS A 69 -19.35 -8.90 4.88
N GLY A 70 -19.09 -7.67 4.45
CA GLY A 70 -19.95 -6.52 4.75
C GLY A 70 -19.57 -5.80 6.04
N LEU A 71 -20.44 -4.87 6.44
CA LEU A 71 -20.29 -4.07 7.63
C LEU A 71 -20.77 -4.87 8.86
N PRO A 72 -19.91 -5.16 9.84
CA PRO A 72 -20.36 -5.84 11.05
C PRO A 72 -21.27 -4.92 11.87
N ALA A 73 -22.27 -5.47 12.56
CA ALA A 73 -23.24 -4.68 13.33
C ALA A 73 -22.60 -3.69 14.31
N LYS A 74 -21.47 -4.07 14.94
CA LYS A 74 -20.70 -3.18 15.83
C LYS A 74 -20.11 -1.95 15.14
N ALA A 75 -19.95 -1.99 13.82
CA ALA A 75 -19.41 -0.91 13.02
C ALA A 75 -20.49 -0.03 12.40
N GLU A 76 -21.77 -0.35 12.58
CA GLU A 76 -22.89 0.40 12.01
C GLU A 76 -22.88 1.87 12.47
N ALA A 77 -22.72 2.10 13.77
CA ALA A 77 -22.65 3.44 14.35
C ALA A 77 -21.46 4.23 13.80
N THR A 78 -20.28 3.60 13.68
CA THR A 78 -19.08 4.24 13.10
C THR A 78 -19.27 4.54 11.62
N ALA A 79 -19.92 3.67 10.87
CA ALA A 79 -20.20 3.88 9.45
C ALA A 79 -21.22 5.00 9.21
N MET A 80 -22.23 5.11 10.08
CA MET A 80 -23.19 6.22 10.05
C MET A 80 -22.51 7.56 10.39
N ALA A 81 -21.63 7.58 11.40
CA ALA A 81 -20.84 8.77 11.73
C ALA A 81 -19.90 9.14 10.58
N ALA A 82 -19.26 8.16 9.95
CA ALA A 82 -18.40 8.35 8.78
C ALA A 82 -19.16 8.95 7.59
N GLU A 83 -20.35 8.43 7.28
CA GLU A 83 -21.22 8.98 6.24
C GLU A 83 -21.61 10.43 6.53
N THR A 84 -22.01 10.73 7.76
CA THR A 84 -22.44 12.08 8.17
C THR A 84 -21.30 13.07 8.00
N LEU A 85 -20.13 12.77 8.56
CA LEU A 85 -18.94 13.62 8.47
C LEU A 85 -18.46 13.79 7.02
N TYR A 86 -18.59 12.76 6.19
CA TYR A 86 -18.22 12.82 4.78
C TYR A 86 -19.17 13.73 3.99
N ARG A 87 -20.50 13.59 4.18
CA ARG A 87 -21.51 14.42 3.52
C ARG A 87 -21.46 15.89 3.95
N GLU A 88 -21.11 16.17 5.20
CA GLU A 88 -20.92 17.53 5.69
C GLU A 88 -19.80 18.28 4.94
N GLY A 89 -18.80 17.56 4.42
CA GLY A 89 -17.71 18.14 3.61
C GLY A 89 -16.78 19.09 4.37
N ARG A 90 -16.91 19.18 5.70
CA ARG A 90 -16.11 20.11 6.55
C ARG A 90 -14.75 19.56 6.94
N LEU A 91 -14.58 18.24 6.95
CA LEU A 91 -13.36 17.55 7.35
C LEU A 91 -12.75 16.82 6.16
N SER A 92 -11.41 16.77 6.11
CA SER A 92 -10.71 15.93 5.15
C SER A 92 -10.93 14.45 5.46
N VAL A 93 -10.80 13.59 4.44
CA VAL A 93 -10.91 12.13 4.59
C VAL A 93 -9.93 11.60 5.65
N SER A 94 -8.73 12.20 5.78
CA SER A 94 -7.76 11.83 6.81
C SER A 94 -8.26 12.19 8.21
N ALA A 95 -8.74 13.43 8.39
CA ALA A 95 -9.26 13.90 9.68
C ALA A 95 -10.48 13.11 10.15
N ILE A 96 -11.34 12.67 9.22
CA ILE A 96 -12.47 11.77 9.52
C ILE A 96 -11.96 10.41 10.01
N GLY A 97 -10.97 9.83 9.33
CA GLY A 97 -10.37 8.56 9.72
C GLY A 97 -9.73 8.61 11.11
N GLU A 98 -8.99 9.68 11.40
CA GLU A 98 -8.39 9.91 12.72
C GLU A 98 -9.45 10.05 13.81
N LYS A 99 -10.48 10.88 13.59
CA LYS A 99 -11.55 11.13 14.56
C LYS A 99 -12.39 9.89 14.88
N LEU A 100 -12.58 9.02 13.89
CA LEU A 100 -13.34 7.78 14.04
C LEU A 100 -12.46 6.56 14.37
N HIS A 101 -11.14 6.74 14.51
CA HIS A 101 -10.16 5.68 14.71
C HIS A 101 -10.24 4.56 13.68
N ILE A 102 -10.44 4.91 12.40
CA ILE A 102 -10.51 3.97 11.28
C ILE A 102 -9.54 4.37 10.16
N SER A 103 -9.00 3.36 9.46
CA SER A 103 -8.16 3.62 8.29
C SER A 103 -8.97 4.27 7.15
N LYS A 104 -8.31 5.02 6.26
CA LYS A 104 -8.92 5.55 5.03
C LYS A 104 -9.60 4.46 4.20
N SER A 105 -9.00 3.27 4.14
CA SER A 105 -9.57 2.10 3.44
C SER A 105 -10.88 1.63 4.07
N THR A 106 -10.93 1.56 5.41
CA THR A 106 -12.14 1.22 6.16
C THR A 106 -13.23 2.28 5.95
N LEU A 107 -12.86 3.57 6.00
CA LEU A 107 -13.76 4.68 5.74
C LEU A 107 -14.41 4.55 4.35
N TYR A 108 -13.63 4.39 3.29
CA TYR A 108 -14.17 4.18 1.95
C TYR A 108 -14.98 2.88 1.82
N SER A 109 -14.58 1.81 2.51
CA SER A 109 -15.36 0.57 2.55
C SER A 109 -16.74 0.79 3.19
N TYR A 110 -16.82 1.62 4.24
CA TYR A 110 -18.09 1.96 4.90
C TYR A 110 -18.96 2.84 4.00
N LEU A 111 -18.38 3.87 3.37
CA LEU A 111 -19.09 4.74 2.43
C LEU A 111 -19.68 3.95 1.26
N ARG A 112 -18.90 3.04 0.64
CA ARG A 112 -19.39 2.16 -0.43
C ARG A 112 -20.49 1.22 0.05
N HIS A 113 -20.34 0.65 1.25
CA HIS A 113 -21.36 -0.24 1.82
C HIS A 113 -22.68 0.49 2.07
N ARG A 114 -22.62 1.79 2.38
CA ARG A 114 -23.79 2.65 2.62
C ARG A 114 -24.31 3.35 1.37
N GLY A 115 -23.73 3.10 0.20
CA GLY A 115 -24.17 3.67 -1.07
C GLY A 115 -23.90 5.17 -1.20
N VAL A 116 -22.95 5.72 -0.45
CA VAL A 116 -22.56 7.13 -0.56
C VAL A 116 -21.76 7.32 -1.85
N GLU A 117 -22.16 8.29 -2.67
CA GLU A 117 -21.38 8.69 -3.84
C GLU A 117 -20.03 9.27 -3.39
N ILE A 118 -18.97 8.54 -3.70
CA ILE A 118 -17.60 9.00 -3.46
C ILE A 118 -17.26 9.88 -4.65
N GLY A 119 -17.22 11.19 -4.42
CA GLY A 119 -16.85 12.15 -5.45
C GLY A 119 -15.52 11.77 -6.10
N ALA A 120 -15.43 11.92 -7.42
CA ALA A 120 -14.14 11.91 -8.10
C ALA A 120 -13.24 12.92 -7.40
N TYR A 121 -11.97 12.57 -7.19
CA TYR A 121 -10.98 13.47 -6.60
C TYR A 121 -10.99 14.80 -7.38
N GLN A 122 -11.63 15.81 -6.80
CA GLN A 122 -11.59 17.16 -7.33
C GLN A 122 -10.34 17.79 -6.74
N LYS A 123 -9.30 17.93 -7.57
CA LYS A 123 -8.11 18.72 -7.27
C LYS A 123 -8.57 20.03 -6.67
N SER A 124 -8.41 20.21 -5.36
CA SER A 124 -8.85 21.43 -4.71
C SER A 124 -7.98 22.56 -5.23
N ALA A 125 -8.58 23.48 -5.99
CA ALA A 125 -7.98 24.74 -6.40
C ALA A 125 -7.76 25.70 -5.21
N ARG A 126 -7.31 25.19 -4.04
CA ARG A 126 -7.12 25.97 -2.82
C ARG A 126 -5.70 25.83 -2.29
N SER A 127 -4.81 26.61 -2.88
CA SER A 127 -3.78 27.36 -2.14
C SER A 127 -3.49 28.73 -2.81
N ARG A 128 -4.51 29.44 -3.31
CA ARG A 128 -4.36 30.83 -3.80
C ARG A 128 -5.05 31.90 -2.95
N ASP A 129 -5.97 31.55 -2.06
CA ASP A 129 -6.69 32.53 -1.23
C ASP A 129 -6.48 32.27 0.26
N GLN A 130 -5.31 32.67 0.79
CA GLN A 130 -5.16 33.21 2.14
C GLN A 130 -3.71 33.69 2.35
N GLN A 131 -3.43 34.91 1.89
CA GLN A 131 -2.47 35.80 2.53
C GLN A 131 -3.08 37.21 2.48
N PRO A 132 -3.25 37.93 3.60
CA PRO A 132 -3.62 39.34 3.53
C PRO A 132 -2.48 40.10 2.86
N SER A 133 -2.79 40.76 1.74
CA SER A 133 -1.85 41.55 0.95
C SER A 133 -1.31 42.72 1.78
N ALA A 134 -0.01 42.71 2.06
CA ALA A 134 0.76 43.95 2.16
C ALA A 134 1.21 44.30 0.74
N ALA A 135 0.82 45.49 0.29
CA ALA A 135 0.96 45.98 -1.07
C ALA A 135 2.40 45.92 -1.61
N SER A 136 2.55 45.44 -2.84
CA SER A 136 3.58 45.91 -3.77
C SER A 136 3.09 45.76 -5.22
N PRO A 137 3.51 46.64 -6.15
CA PRO A 137 2.74 47.00 -7.33
C PRO A 137 2.88 46.02 -8.49
N ALA A 138 1.82 45.99 -9.31
CA ALA A 138 1.57 45.09 -10.42
C ALA A 138 2.72 44.98 -11.45
N GLU A 139 3.20 43.75 -11.66
CA GLU A 139 3.88 43.33 -12.88
C GLU A 139 2.86 42.75 -13.88
N PRO A 140 3.05 42.96 -15.20
CA PRO A 140 2.09 42.57 -16.25
C PRO A 140 1.91 41.03 -16.36
N PRO A 141 0.78 40.54 -16.89
CA PRO A 141 0.48 39.11 -16.92
C PRO A 141 1.48 38.33 -17.76
N ALA A 142 2.29 37.49 -17.11
CA ALA A 142 3.24 36.58 -17.76
C ALA A 142 2.50 35.56 -18.66
N ALA A 143 3.00 35.37 -19.87
CA ALA A 143 2.47 34.42 -20.83
C ALA A 143 2.46 32.99 -20.26
N GLU A 144 1.39 32.25 -20.51
CA GLU A 144 1.25 30.84 -20.09
C GLU A 144 2.27 29.99 -20.88
N ARG A 145 3.26 29.43 -20.18
CA ARG A 145 4.31 28.60 -20.77
C ARG A 145 4.00 27.13 -20.50
N VAL A 146 4.57 26.25 -21.31
CA VAL A 146 4.37 24.80 -21.21
C VAL A 146 5.73 24.13 -21.11
N ALA A 147 5.95 23.36 -20.04
CA ALA A 147 7.14 22.58 -19.82
C ALA A 147 6.89 21.11 -20.19
N THR A 148 7.89 20.48 -20.81
CA THR A 148 7.87 19.05 -21.10
C THR A 148 8.75 18.33 -20.07
N VAL A 149 8.11 17.63 -19.14
CA VAL A 149 8.79 16.96 -18.03
C VAL A 149 8.79 15.46 -18.27
N THR A 150 9.98 14.86 -18.24
CA THR A 150 10.15 13.41 -18.27
C THR A 150 10.13 12.86 -16.85
N LEU A 151 9.27 11.89 -16.58
CA LEU A 151 9.12 11.20 -15.31
C LEU A 151 9.56 9.74 -15.47
N ARG A 152 10.57 9.34 -14.71
CA ARG A 152 10.85 7.92 -14.43
C ARG A 152 10.08 7.51 -13.18
N LEU A 153 9.34 6.41 -13.26
CA LEU A 153 8.51 5.90 -12.18
C LEU A 153 8.52 4.36 -12.15
N ALA A 154 8.95 3.79 -11.03
CA ALA A 154 8.86 2.38 -10.72
C ALA A 154 8.01 2.16 -9.45
N VAL A 155 6.92 1.40 -9.59
CA VAL A 155 6.05 1.02 -8.46
C VAL A 155 6.46 -0.36 -7.95
N VAL A 156 6.71 -0.47 -6.66
CA VAL A 156 7.21 -1.71 -6.01
C VAL A 156 6.29 -2.09 -4.85
N ASN A 157 6.01 -3.39 -4.68
CA ASN A 157 5.24 -3.84 -3.52
C ASN A 157 6.08 -3.67 -2.24
N ASN A 158 5.47 -3.19 -1.16
CA ASN A 158 6.17 -3.03 0.12
C ASN A 158 6.51 -4.37 0.81
N SER A 159 5.92 -5.49 0.35
CA SER A 159 6.34 -6.83 0.78
C SER A 159 6.04 -7.90 -0.27
N LYS A 160 6.67 -9.08 -0.14
CA LYS A 160 6.44 -10.24 -1.02
C LYS A 160 5.00 -10.78 -0.98
N PHE A 161 4.24 -10.45 0.06
CA PHE A 161 2.87 -10.92 0.27
C PHE A 161 1.80 -9.96 -0.31
N VAL A 162 2.19 -8.76 -0.71
CA VAL A 162 1.30 -7.77 -1.31
C VAL A 162 1.24 -7.98 -2.83
N ARG A 163 0.03 -7.86 -3.40
CA ARG A 163 -0.23 -7.96 -4.86
C ARG A 163 -0.90 -6.68 -5.37
N GLY A 164 -0.37 -5.52 -4.97
CA GLY A 164 -0.93 -4.19 -5.23
C GLY A 164 -0.36 -3.50 -6.47
N ARG A 165 0.87 -3.85 -6.86
CA ARG A 165 1.67 -3.16 -7.90
C ARG A 165 0.88 -2.80 -9.16
N LYS A 166 0.25 -3.77 -9.82
CA LYS A 166 -0.48 -3.52 -11.09
C LYS A 166 -1.57 -2.47 -10.91
N ARG A 167 -2.37 -2.59 -9.84
CA ARG A 167 -3.48 -1.67 -9.61
C ARG A 167 -3.01 -0.28 -9.15
N ALA A 168 -1.91 -0.22 -8.41
CA ALA A 168 -1.27 1.03 -8.03
C ALA A 168 -0.77 1.77 -9.27
N THR A 169 -0.10 1.08 -10.20
CA THR A 169 0.34 1.67 -11.47
C THR A 169 -0.85 2.19 -12.29
N GLU A 170 -1.89 1.38 -12.50
CA GLU A 170 -3.11 1.81 -13.23
C GLU A 170 -3.76 3.05 -12.61
N ASN A 171 -3.79 3.13 -11.28
CA ASN A 171 -4.35 4.27 -10.57
C ASN A 171 -3.47 5.53 -10.74
N ILE A 172 -2.15 5.41 -10.60
CA ILE A 172 -1.23 6.54 -10.77
C ILE A 172 -1.32 7.10 -12.19
N GLU A 173 -1.31 6.23 -13.20
CA GLU A 173 -1.44 6.63 -14.60
C GLU A 173 -2.74 7.42 -14.83
N ARG A 174 -3.86 6.91 -14.30
CA ARG A 174 -5.19 7.53 -14.46
C ARG A 174 -5.38 8.82 -13.66
N TYR A 175 -4.95 8.85 -12.41
CA TYR A 175 -5.33 9.93 -11.49
C TYR A 175 -4.25 11.01 -11.35
N CYS A 176 -2.97 10.65 -11.46
CA CYS A 176 -1.86 11.57 -11.29
C CYS A 176 -1.31 12.05 -12.64
N LEU A 177 -1.14 11.14 -13.62
CA LEU A 177 -0.41 11.46 -14.85
C LEU A 177 -1.32 11.93 -16.00
N GLU A 178 -2.48 11.30 -16.19
CA GLU A 178 -3.45 11.65 -17.25
C GLU A 178 -3.82 13.15 -17.30
N PRO A 179 -4.02 13.86 -16.15
CA PRO A 179 -4.29 15.31 -16.16
C PRO A 179 -3.21 16.18 -16.80
N TYR A 180 -1.97 15.67 -16.88
CA TYR A 180 -0.82 16.36 -17.48
C TYR A 180 -0.51 15.85 -18.90
N GLY A 181 -1.48 15.23 -19.58
CA GLY A 181 -1.32 14.81 -20.98
C GLY A 181 -0.27 13.71 -21.16
N MET A 182 -0.15 12.82 -20.17
CA MET A 182 0.82 11.73 -20.13
C MET A 182 0.95 10.97 -21.44
N LYS A 183 2.18 10.89 -21.95
CA LYS A 183 2.57 9.93 -22.99
C LYS A 183 3.51 8.90 -22.39
N ARG A 184 3.18 7.62 -22.61
CA ARG A 184 4.06 6.53 -22.19
C ARG A 184 5.14 6.32 -23.25
N LEU A 185 6.39 6.59 -22.87
CA LEU A 185 7.55 6.39 -23.73
C LEU A 185 8.00 4.92 -23.68
N ASP A 186 8.24 4.41 -22.48
CA ASP A 186 8.65 3.02 -22.22
C ASP A 186 8.12 2.57 -20.84
N ALA A 187 8.41 1.33 -20.45
CA ALA A 187 8.06 0.78 -19.13
C ALA A 187 8.61 1.67 -18.00
N GLY A 188 7.71 2.40 -17.35
CA GLY A 188 8.05 3.30 -16.24
C GLY A 188 8.67 4.63 -16.66
N HIS A 189 8.58 5.02 -17.94
CA HIS A 189 9.01 6.34 -18.42
C HIS A 189 7.84 7.07 -19.08
N TYR A 190 7.60 8.30 -18.64
CA TYR A 190 6.45 9.11 -19.05
C TYR A 190 6.89 10.52 -19.42
N GLU A 191 6.29 11.07 -20.46
CA GLU A 191 6.40 12.48 -20.82
C GLU A 191 5.12 13.18 -20.36
N LEU A 192 5.27 14.30 -19.65
CA LEU A 192 4.19 15.09 -19.08
C LEU A 192 4.30 16.52 -19.60
N THR A 193 3.14 17.14 -19.83
CA THR A 193 3.00 18.51 -20.29
C THR A 193 2.42 19.34 -19.16
N ILE A 194 3.24 20.19 -18.54
CA ILE A 194 2.87 20.96 -17.35
C ILE A 194 2.78 22.45 -17.73
N PRO A 195 1.59 23.07 -17.70
CA PRO A 195 1.46 24.51 -17.89
C PRO A 195 1.93 25.26 -16.64
N TYR A 196 2.70 26.33 -16.83
CA TYR A 196 3.26 27.14 -15.73
C TYR A 196 3.37 28.62 -16.14
N ARG A 197 3.31 29.52 -15.16
CA ARG A 197 3.48 30.97 -15.36
C ARG A 197 4.77 31.51 -14.74
N SER A 198 5.31 30.82 -13.74
CA SER A 198 6.62 31.08 -13.14
C SER A 198 7.35 29.78 -12.84
N ASP A 199 8.67 29.86 -12.76
CA ASP A 199 9.53 28.72 -12.46
C ASP A 199 9.18 28.09 -11.09
N ASP A 200 8.84 28.90 -10.08
CA ASP A 200 8.37 28.42 -8.78
C ASP A 200 7.04 27.63 -8.86
N GLU A 201 6.14 28.03 -9.78
CA GLU A 201 4.87 27.33 -10.00
C GLU A 201 5.09 25.97 -10.66
N LEU A 202 6.07 25.87 -11.56
CA LEU A 202 6.50 24.60 -12.16
C LEU A 202 7.08 23.67 -11.09
N ASP A 203 8.03 24.16 -10.29
CA ASP A 203 8.66 23.38 -9.20
C ASP A 203 7.63 22.85 -8.22
N LYS A 204 6.71 23.71 -7.78
CA LYS A 204 5.61 23.32 -6.89
C LYS A 204 4.70 22.28 -7.54
N SER A 205 4.34 22.48 -8.81
CA SER A 205 3.47 21.54 -9.54
C SER A 205 4.09 20.16 -9.69
N VAL A 206 5.40 20.08 -9.94
CA VAL A 206 6.13 18.81 -10.02
C VAL A 206 6.21 18.16 -8.64
N HIS A 207 6.54 18.92 -7.59
CA HIS A 207 6.63 18.39 -6.23
C HIS A 207 5.29 17.86 -5.69
N ASP A 208 4.20 18.60 -5.94
CA ASP A 208 2.84 18.19 -5.59
C ASP A 208 2.47 16.89 -6.33
N LEU A 209 2.79 16.80 -7.63
CA LEU A 209 2.58 15.59 -8.43
C LEU A 209 3.34 14.37 -7.88
N LEU A 210 4.63 14.51 -7.59
CA LEU A 210 5.45 13.43 -7.02
C LEU A 210 4.88 12.96 -5.67
N THR A 211 4.41 13.91 -4.85
CA THR A 211 3.76 13.61 -3.57
C THR A 211 2.47 12.83 -3.77
N GLU A 212 1.62 13.22 -4.72
CA GLU A 212 0.38 12.50 -5.05
C GLU A 212 0.65 11.07 -5.55
N ILE A 213 1.65 10.88 -6.41
CA ILE A 213 2.08 9.57 -6.91
C ILE A 213 2.46 8.64 -5.74
N SER A 214 3.19 9.19 -4.77
CA SER A 214 3.62 8.43 -3.58
C SER A 214 2.41 8.02 -2.72
N GLN A 215 1.48 8.95 -2.49
CA GLN A 215 0.26 8.67 -1.72
C GLN A 215 -0.62 7.61 -2.39
N GLU A 216 -0.76 7.64 -3.72
CA GLU A 216 -1.55 6.65 -4.46
C GLU A 216 -0.93 5.25 -4.39
N ALA A 217 0.41 5.15 -4.42
CA ALA A 217 1.09 3.87 -4.22
C ALA A 217 0.89 3.32 -2.79
N ASP A 218 1.01 4.18 -1.77
CA ASP A 218 0.85 3.80 -0.37
C ASP A 218 -0.55 3.23 -0.07
N MET A 219 -1.60 3.77 -0.70
CA MET A 219 -2.97 3.25 -0.57
C MET A 219 -3.10 1.77 -0.99
N ARG A 220 -2.14 1.24 -1.74
CA ARG A 220 -2.07 -0.14 -2.19
C ARG A 220 -0.91 -0.93 -1.57
N ASN A 221 -0.32 -0.41 -0.47
CA ASN A 221 0.87 -0.98 0.17
C ASN A 221 2.03 -1.17 -0.82
N CYS A 222 2.20 -0.20 -1.71
CA CYS A 222 3.31 -0.11 -2.63
C CYS A 222 4.11 1.16 -2.31
N PHE A 223 5.39 1.20 -2.68
CA PHE A 223 6.18 2.41 -2.68
C PHE A 223 6.65 2.72 -4.10
N VAL A 224 7.15 3.93 -4.32
CA VAL A 224 7.62 4.40 -5.62
C VAL A 224 9.10 4.76 -5.57
N GLU A 225 9.81 4.40 -6.63
CA GLU A 225 11.11 4.98 -6.97
C GLU A 225 10.87 5.85 -8.20
N MET A 226 11.11 7.15 -8.08
CA MET A 226 10.79 8.10 -9.13
C MET A 226 11.80 9.24 -9.20
N GLY A 227 11.89 9.86 -10.37
CA GLY A 227 12.64 11.09 -10.61
C GLY A 227 12.08 11.80 -11.83
N ALA A 228 12.04 13.12 -11.79
CA ALA A 228 11.53 13.95 -12.86
C ALA A 228 12.59 14.95 -13.33
N TRP A 229 12.63 15.23 -14.62
CA TRP A 229 13.53 16.24 -15.19
C TRP A 229 12.93 16.85 -16.46
N GLU A 230 13.35 18.06 -16.78
CA GLU A 230 13.02 18.71 -18.05
C GLU A 230 14.20 18.51 -19.02
N GLU A 231 13.94 18.22 -20.29
CA GLU A 231 15.03 17.94 -21.26
C GLU A 231 15.78 19.20 -21.71
N ASP A 232 15.07 20.33 -21.76
CA ASP A 232 15.61 21.61 -22.24
C ASP A 232 16.28 22.44 -21.13
N THR A 233 16.25 21.99 -19.87
CA THR A 233 16.84 22.70 -18.72
C THR A 233 17.62 21.77 -17.80
N GLU A 234 18.44 22.32 -16.90
CA GLU A 234 19.14 21.53 -15.87
C GLU A 234 18.23 21.15 -14.68
N LYS A 235 16.91 21.39 -14.76
CA LYS A 235 15.98 21.17 -13.64
C LYS A 235 15.69 19.68 -13.45
N ARG A 236 15.81 19.24 -12.19
CA ARG A 236 15.56 17.87 -11.75
C ARG A 236 14.88 17.87 -10.39
N TRP A 237 13.94 16.94 -10.22
CA TRP A 237 13.14 16.75 -9.00
C TRP A 237 13.11 15.27 -8.59
#